data_AF-A0A2L0HC29-F1
#
_entry.id   AF-A0A2L0HC29-F1
#
_cell.length_a   1.000
_cell.length_b   1.000
_cell.length_c   1.000
_cell.angle_alpha   90.00
_cell.angle_beta   90.00
_cell.angle_gamma   90.00
#
_symmetry.space_group_name_H-M   'P 1'
#
loop_
_entity.id
_entity.type
_entity.pdbx_description
1 polymer ?
#
loop_
_entity_poly.entity_id
_entity_poly.type
_entity_poly.pdbx_seq_one_letter_code
_entity_poly.pdbx_strand_id
1 'polypeptide(L)'
;MSRPAHCEILDRYDRFVGVCFRAHGREVNRWLVESGNAVDWARYSKGSYASVQRAARSNGAGIWRGEFELPCQARAARAKRDASC
;
A
#
# COMPACT_ATOMS: atom_id res chain seq x y z
N MET A 1 11.19 23.09 -12.01
CA MET A 1 10.43 23.57 -10.83
C MET A 1 9.90 22.36 -10.06
N SER A 2 10.13 22.29 -8.75
CA SER A 2 9.53 21.25 -7.90
C SER A 2 8.01 21.45 -7.84
N ARG A 3 7.23 20.37 -7.98
CA ARG A 3 5.78 20.38 -7.79
C ARG A 3 5.49 19.68 -6.46
N PRO A 4 5.33 20.43 -5.35
CA PRO A 4 5.19 19.82 -4.04
C PRO A 4 3.95 18.91 -3.99
N ALA A 5 4.10 17.77 -3.30
CA ALA A 5 2.96 16.96 -2.92
C ALA A 5 2.30 17.57 -1.68
N HIS A 6 0.98 17.40 -1.57
CA HIS A 6 0.23 17.70 -0.35
C HIS A 6 -0.17 16.38 0.31
N CYS A 7 -0.19 16.32 1.63
CA CYS A 7 -0.59 15.12 2.37
C CYS A 7 -1.60 15.46 3.46
N GLU A 8 -2.67 14.66 3.52
CA GLU A 8 -3.65 14.67 4.60
C GLU A 8 -3.19 13.70 5.68
N ILE A 9 -2.77 14.25 6.83
CA ILE A 9 -2.11 13.50 7.89
C ILE A 9 -3.13 12.90 8.86
N LEU A 10 -3.01 11.60 9.07
CA LEU A 10 -3.70 10.79 10.06
C LEU A 10 -2.66 10.43 11.12
N ASP A 11 -2.45 11.32 12.09
CA ASP A 11 -1.41 11.15 13.10
C ASP A 11 -1.62 9.86 13.90
N ARG A 12 -0.64 8.95 13.80
CA ARG A 12 -0.66 7.68 14.50
C ARG A 12 0.77 7.13 14.61
N TYR A 13 1.20 6.82 15.83
CA TYR A 13 2.45 6.12 16.16
C TYR A 13 3.75 6.95 16.03
N ASP A 14 3.81 8.13 16.64
CA ASP A 14 4.99 9.04 16.66
C ASP A 14 5.59 9.32 15.27
N ARG A 15 4.80 9.11 14.23
CA ARG A 15 5.18 9.22 12.82
C ARG A 15 4.00 9.76 12.04
N PHE A 16 4.29 10.66 11.10
CA PHE A 16 3.30 11.15 10.16
C PHE A 16 2.89 10.04 9.18
N VAL A 17 1.63 9.65 9.24
CA VAL A 17 0.99 8.75 8.27
C VAL A 17 -0.12 9.54 7.59
N GLY A 18 -0.32 9.36 6.28
CA GLY A 18 -1.33 10.14 5.58
C GLY A 18 -1.60 9.68 4.16
N VAL A 19 -2.59 10.32 3.55
CA VAL A 19 -2.89 10.18 2.13
C VAL A 19 -2.27 11.35 1.39
N CYS A 20 -1.37 11.05 0.46
CA CYS A 20 -0.64 12.08 -0.28
C CYS A 20 -1.16 12.23 -1.71
N PHE A 21 -1.14 13.45 -2.21
CA PHE A 21 -1.60 13.84 -3.53
C PHE A 21 -0.50 14.59 -4.26
N ARG A 22 -0.27 14.23 -5.52
CA ARG A 22 0.59 15.02 -6.41
C ARG A 22 -0.10 16.33 -6.74
N ALA A 23 0.67 17.35 -7.14
CA ALA A 23 0.14 18.67 -7.52
C ALA A 23 -0.87 18.72 -8.69
N HIS A 24 -1.26 17.58 -9.28
CA HIS A 24 -2.34 17.47 -10.27
C HIS A 24 -3.54 16.68 -9.71
N GLY A 25 -3.62 16.50 -8.39
CA GLY A 25 -4.71 15.83 -7.69
C GLY A 25 -4.60 14.31 -7.63
N ARG A 26 -3.60 13.69 -8.27
CA ARG A 26 -3.49 12.23 -8.27
C ARG A 26 -2.97 11.71 -6.93
N GLU A 27 -3.77 10.84 -6.31
CA GLU A 27 -3.44 10.16 -5.07
C GLU A 27 -2.25 9.19 -5.24
N VAL A 28 -1.22 9.39 -4.44
CA VAL A 28 0.03 8.61 -4.48
C VAL A 28 -0.20 7.20 -3.94
N ASN A 29 -0.92 7.07 -2.83
CA ASN A 29 -1.17 5.79 -2.14
C ASN A 29 -1.91 4.82 -3.08
N ARG A 30 -3.03 5.27 -3.67
CA ARG A 30 -3.77 4.51 -4.69
C ARG A 30 -2.89 4.10 -5.86
N TRP A 31 -2.09 5.02 -6.39
CA TRP A 31 -1.22 4.72 -7.52
C TRP A 31 -0.19 3.64 -7.22
N LEU A 32 0.42 3.67 -6.03
CA LEU A 32 1.40 2.67 -5.65
C LEU A 32 0.77 1.27 -5.66
N VAL A 33 -0.46 1.13 -5.17
CA VAL A 33 -1.17 -0.15 -5.20
C VAL A 33 -1.58 -0.54 -6.63
N GLU A 34 -2.14 0.40 -7.39
CA GLU A 34 -2.58 0.20 -8.78
C GLU A 34 -1.44 -0.22 -9.71
N SER A 35 -0.26 0.35 -9.52
CA SER A 35 0.95 0.02 -10.29
C SER A 35 1.70 -1.21 -9.77
N GLY A 36 1.21 -1.86 -8.71
CA GLY A 36 1.82 -3.05 -8.12
C GLY A 36 3.11 -2.76 -7.34
N ASN A 37 3.32 -1.52 -6.88
CA ASN A 37 4.47 -1.13 -6.05
C ASN A 37 4.17 -1.18 -4.54
N ALA A 38 2.90 -1.37 -4.16
CA ALA A 38 2.47 -1.51 -2.78
C ALA A 38 1.29 -2.48 -2.66
N VAL A 39 1.01 -2.90 -1.43
CA VAL A 39 -0.16 -3.73 -1.09
C VAL A 39 -1.18 -2.92 -0.30
N ASP A 40 -2.45 -3.24 -0.49
CA ASP A 40 -3.53 -2.80 0.37
C ASP A 40 -3.44 -3.49 1.74
N TRP A 41 -3.12 -2.72 2.77
CA TRP A 41 -3.00 -3.24 4.12
C TRP A 41 -4.30 -3.04 4.91
N ALA A 42 -5.24 -3.98 4.74
CA ALA A 42 -6.62 -3.89 5.22
C ALA A 42 -6.77 -3.49 6.70
N ARG A 43 -5.83 -3.92 7.56
CA ARG A 43 -5.79 -3.53 8.98
C ARG A 43 -5.77 -2.02 9.20
N TYR A 44 -5.12 -1.26 8.32
CA TYR A 44 -5.03 0.21 8.43
C TYR A 44 -5.87 0.91 7.35
N SER A 45 -5.88 0.39 6.13
CA SER A 45 -6.61 1.01 5.00
C SER A 45 -8.11 0.72 5.00
N LYS A 46 -8.57 -0.25 5.82
CA LYS A 46 -9.96 -0.75 5.81
C LYS A 46 -10.42 -1.22 4.42
N GLY A 47 -9.50 -1.70 3.59
CA GLY A 47 -9.81 -2.19 2.25
C GLY A 47 -9.93 -1.11 1.17
N SER A 48 -9.53 0.14 1.47
CA SER A 48 -9.70 1.28 0.55
C SER A 48 -9.02 1.09 -0.81
N TYR A 49 -8.00 0.22 -0.89
CA TYR A 49 -7.26 -0.06 -2.13
C TYR A 49 -7.46 -1.49 -2.66
N ALA A 50 -8.42 -2.24 -2.12
CA ALA A 50 -8.62 -3.66 -2.47
C ALA A 50 -8.98 -3.84 -3.95
N SER A 51 -9.77 -2.95 -4.54
CA SER A 51 -10.15 -3.02 -5.96
C SER A 51 -8.96 -2.83 -6.89
N VAL A 52 -8.14 -1.80 -6.67
CA VAL A 52 -6.95 -1.52 -7.48
C VAL A 52 -5.86 -2.56 -7.27
N GLN A 53 -5.76 -3.15 -6.07
CA GLN A 53 -4.86 -4.29 -5.85
C GLN A 53 -5.29 -5.51 -6.65
N ARG A 54 -6.59 -5.84 -6.70
CA ARG A 54 -7.10 -6.95 -7.52
C ARG A 54 -6.77 -6.75 -9.01
N ALA A 55 -6.89 -5.52 -9.50
CA ALA A 55 -6.49 -5.19 -10.87
C ALA A 55 -4.98 -5.37 -11.08
N ALA A 56 -4.15 -4.84 -10.18
CA ALA A 56 -2.69 -4.99 -10.24
C ALA A 56 -2.26 -6.47 -10.23
N ARG A 57 -2.91 -7.30 -9.41
CA ARG A 57 -2.70 -8.77 -9.37
C ARG A 57 -3.07 -9.43 -10.69
N SER A 58 -4.26 -9.14 -11.20
CA SER A 58 -4.77 -9.74 -12.44
C SER A 58 -3.90 -9.38 -13.65
N ASN A 59 -3.30 -8.18 -13.64
CA ASN A 59 -2.41 -7.70 -14.68
C ASN A 59 -0.95 -8.11 -14.49
N GLY A 60 -0.62 -8.83 -13.40
CA GLY A 60 0.76 -9.15 -13.05
C GLY A 60 1.64 -7.90 -12.90
N ALA A 61 1.11 -6.81 -12.35
CA ALA A 61 1.84 -5.54 -12.24
C ALA A 61 2.84 -5.55 -11.08
N GLY A 62 4.02 -4.96 -11.28
CA GLY A 62 5.02 -4.74 -10.22
C GLY A 62 5.40 -6.02 -9.47
N ILE A 63 5.15 -6.05 -8.16
CA ILE A 63 5.41 -7.20 -7.28
C ILE A 63 4.61 -8.45 -7.66
N TRP A 64 3.51 -8.30 -8.41
CA TRP A 64 2.63 -9.39 -8.83
C TRP A 64 3.09 -10.10 -10.11
N ARG A 65 4.25 -9.74 -10.69
CA ARG A 65 4.84 -10.46 -11.83
C ARG A 65 5.28 -11.89 -11.50
N GLY A 66 5.39 -12.22 -10.22
CA GLY A 66 5.71 -13.55 -9.73
C GLY A 66 4.99 -13.84 -8.42
N GLU A 67 5.44 -14.86 -7.71
CA GLU A 67 4.93 -15.15 -6.37
C GLU A 67 5.39 -14.07 -5.38
N PHE A 68 4.45 -13.57 -4.59
CA PHE A 68 4.72 -12.55 -3.59
C PHE A 68 4.10 -12.93 -2.25
N GLU A 69 4.95 -13.16 -1.25
CA GLU A 69 4.54 -13.37 0.13
C GLU A 69 4.23 -12.03 0.81
N LEU A 70 3.08 -11.91 1.47
CA LEU A 70 2.74 -10.66 2.15
C LEU A 70 3.70 -10.40 3.33
N PRO A 71 4.08 -9.15 3.60
CA PRO A 71 5.02 -8.82 4.68
C PRO A 71 4.61 -9.35 6.07
N CYS A 72 3.32 -9.47 6.35
CA CYS A 72 2.81 -10.06 7.59
C CYS A 72 3.03 -11.57 7.68
N GLN A 73 2.89 -12.31 6.58
CA GLN A 73 3.14 -13.75 6.51
C GLN A 73 4.62 -14.02 6.74
N ALA A 74 5.49 -13.30 6.01
CA ALA A 74 6.94 -13.38 6.18
C ALA A 74 7.39 -13.10 7.63
N ARG A 75 6.82 -12.05 8.26
CA ARG A 75 7.12 -11.71 9.67
C ARG A 75 6.60 -12.75 10.65
N ALA A 76 5.42 -13.32 10.40
CA ALA A 76 4.81 -14.35 11.24
C ALA A 76 5.61 -15.65 11.19
N ALA A 77 6.01 -16.10 9.99
CA ALA A 77 6.87 -17.26 9.80
C ALA A 77 8.22 -17.10 10.53
N ARG A 78 8.87 -15.94 10.39
CA ARG A 78 10.13 -15.63 11.09
C ARG A 78 9.99 -15.63 12.61
N ALA A 79 8.85 -15.18 13.13
CA ALA A 79 8.56 -15.12 14.56
C ALA A 79 7.88 -16.39 15.12
N LYS A 80 7.65 -17.42 14.28
CA LYS A 80 6.92 -18.66 14.64
C LYS A 80 5.56 -18.39 15.31
N ARG A 81 4.80 -17.46 14.75
CA ARG A 81 3.46 -17.07 15.22
C ARG A 81 2.45 -17.06 14.08
N ASP A 82 1.18 -16.95 14.41
CA ASP A 82 0.12 -16.78 13.42
C ASP A 82 0.21 -15.43 12.70
N ALA A 83 -0.12 -15.44 11.41
CA ALA A 83 -0.15 -14.25 10.59
C ALA A 83 -1.33 -13.36 10.98
N SER A 84 -1.06 -12.06 11.15
CA SER A 84 -2.07 -11.03 11.42
C SER A 84 -2.19 -10.07 10.24
N CYS A 85 -2.48 -10.67 9.09
CA CYS A 85 -3.01 -10.02 7.90
C CYS A 85 -4.54 -10.02 8.01
#